data_AF-L7LMM3-F1
#
_entry.id   AF-L7LMM3-F1
#
_cell.length_a   1.000
_cell.length_b   1.000
_cell.length_c   1.000
_cell.angle_alpha   90.00
_cell.angle_beta   90.00
_cell.angle_gamma   90.00
#
_symmetry.space_group_name_H-M   'P 1'
#
loop_
_entity.id
_entity.type
_entity.pdbx_description
1 polymer ?
#
loop_
_entity_poly.entity_id
_entity_poly.type
_entity_poly.pdbx_seq_one_letter_code
_entity_poly.pdbx_strand_id
1 'polypeptide(L)'
;MSDVALLELEETIDQADASIRDSYVVSVFARWEWGKHVLAERGDAGRLRNGRMTELVALSGRSRSELSYRIQLAERYVSEAELSTVVDGCESWTQVRRTLVGARPDEGDEEPAQEPSRLRPVFLAETRIHDLLAGLASVNVRDFTAHELDQAIASIDQIIDNAREVRGIYGG
;
A
#
# COMPACT_ATOMS: atom_id res chain seq x y z
N MET A 1 -21.73 6.57 34.00
CA MET A 1 -21.63 6.89 32.56
C MET A 1 -23.05 7.12 32.09
N SER A 2 -23.35 8.25 31.47
CA SER A 2 -24.71 8.56 30.99
C SER A 2 -24.99 7.83 29.68
N ASP A 3 -26.28 7.61 29.37
CA ASP A 3 -26.71 7.05 28.10
C ASP A 3 -26.21 7.89 26.90
N VAL A 4 -26.09 9.21 27.08
CA VAL A 4 -25.50 10.12 26.09
C VAL A 4 -24.03 9.79 25.81
N ALA A 5 -23.23 9.53 26.86
CA ALA A 5 -21.81 9.17 26.69
C ALA A 5 -21.61 7.80 26.05
N LEU A 6 -22.58 6.88 26.19
CA LEU A 6 -22.58 5.61 25.47
C LEU A 6 -22.85 5.80 23.98
N LEU A 7 -23.82 6.64 23.61
CA LEU A 7 -24.13 6.95 22.22
C LEU A 7 -22.98 7.67 21.49
N GLU A 8 -22.30 8.60 22.16
CA GLU A 8 -21.12 9.28 21.61
C GLU A 8 -19.96 8.29 21.35
N LEU A 9 -19.81 7.26 22.19
CA LEU A 9 -18.81 6.23 22.00
C LEU A 9 -19.13 5.33 20.82
N GLU A 10 -20.40 4.93 20.65
CA GLU A 10 -20.85 4.16 19.48
C GLU A 10 -20.61 4.94 18.17
N GLU A 11 -20.96 6.23 18.14
CA GLU A 11 -20.69 7.08 16.97
C GLU A 11 -19.19 7.18 16.65
N THR A 12 -18.35 7.27 17.69
CA THR A 12 -16.89 7.28 17.51
C THR A 12 -16.37 5.96 16.92
N ILE A 13 -16.94 4.82 17.34
CA ILE A 13 -16.60 3.50 16.80
C ILE A 13 -17.00 3.41 15.33
N ASP A 14 -18.21 3.83 14.98
CA ASP A 14 -18.71 3.82 13.60
C ASP A 14 -17.82 4.68 12.67
N GLN A 15 -17.37 5.84 13.14
CA GLN A 15 -16.45 6.71 12.39
C GLN A 15 -15.06 6.07 12.20
N ALA A 16 -14.56 5.37 13.21
CA ALA A 16 -13.29 4.65 13.12
C ALA A 16 -13.38 3.49 12.13
N ASP A 17 -14.47 2.72 12.17
CA ASP A 17 -14.71 1.61 11.25
C ASP A 17 -14.82 2.09 9.80
N ALA A 18 -15.52 3.21 9.56
CA ALA A 18 -15.58 3.85 8.24
C ALA A 18 -14.19 4.31 7.75
N SER A 19 -13.38 4.90 8.63
CA SER A 19 -12.03 5.36 8.27
C SER A 19 -11.08 4.19 7.94
N ILE A 20 -11.18 3.08 8.69
CA ILE A 20 -10.43 1.85 8.41
C ILE A 20 -10.86 1.28 7.06
N ARG A 21 -12.17 1.29 6.79
CA ARG A 21 -12.74 0.83 5.53
C ARG A 21 -12.21 1.62 4.34
N ASP A 22 -12.24 2.95 4.41
CA ASP A 22 -11.74 3.82 3.33
C ASP A 22 -10.24 3.61 3.08
N SER A 23 -9.44 3.54 4.15
CA SER A 23 -8.01 3.24 4.05
C SER A 23 -7.74 1.88 3.39
N TYR A 24 -8.54 0.86 3.75
CA TYR A 24 -8.46 -0.45 3.11
C TYR A 24 -8.74 -0.37 1.60
N VAL A 25 -9.83 0.30 1.21
CA VAL A 25 -10.23 0.48 -0.20
C VAL A 25 -9.08 1.13 -0.97
N VAL A 26 -8.59 2.28 -0.52
CA VAL A 26 -7.45 3.00 -1.13
C VAL A 26 -6.23 2.08 -1.28
N SER A 27 -5.93 1.27 -0.26
CA SER A 27 -4.79 0.35 -0.30
C SER A 27 -4.94 -0.74 -1.36
N VAL A 28 -6.15 -1.22 -1.65
CA VAL A 28 -6.38 -2.23 -2.69
C VAL A 28 -6.27 -1.61 -4.08
N PHE A 29 -6.82 -0.42 -4.29
CA PHE A 29 -6.66 0.33 -5.53
C PHE A 29 -5.20 0.63 -5.84
N ALA A 30 -4.40 1.06 -4.84
CA ALA A 30 -2.97 1.27 -5.03
C ALA A 30 -2.22 -0.01 -5.46
N ARG A 31 -2.60 -1.16 -4.89
CA ARG A 31 -2.04 -2.47 -5.30
C ARG A 31 -2.39 -2.83 -6.74
N TRP A 32 -3.63 -2.56 -7.14
CA TRP A 32 -4.12 -2.79 -8.49
C TRP A 32 -3.45 -1.89 -9.53
N GLU A 33 -3.37 -0.58 -9.28
CA GLU A 33 -2.66 0.38 -10.12
C GLU A 33 -1.20 -0.02 -10.33
N TRP A 34 -0.52 -0.38 -9.24
CA TRP A 34 0.84 -0.90 -9.33
C TRP A 34 0.93 -2.14 -10.21
N GLY A 35 -0.02 -3.08 -10.08
CA GLY A 35 -0.10 -4.27 -10.91
C GLY A 35 -0.25 -3.92 -12.40
N LYS A 36 -1.11 -2.96 -12.75
CA LYS A 36 -1.28 -2.48 -14.14
C LYS A 36 0.02 -1.93 -14.72
N HIS A 37 0.76 -1.13 -13.95
CA HIS A 37 2.05 -0.61 -14.39
C HIS A 37 3.04 -1.74 -14.69
N VAL A 38 3.09 -2.76 -13.85
CA VAL A 38 3.97 -3.93 -14.08
C VAL A 38 3.49 -4.77 -15.27
N LEU A 39 2.18 -4.90 -15.49
CA LEU A 39 1.65 -5.59 -16.67
C LEU A 39 2.01 -4.90 -17.97
N ALA A 40 1.98 -3.57 -17.99
CA ALA A 40 2.41 -2.81 -19.17
C ALA A 40 3.87 -3.09 -19.56
N GLU A 41 4.74 -3.47 -18.61
CA GLU A 41 6.14 -3.84 -18.89
C GLU A 41 6.28 -5.17 -19.63
N ARG A 42 5.27 -6.05 -19.63
CA ARG A 42 5.36 -7.37 -20.29
C ARG A 42 5.46 -7.26 -21.81
N GLY A 43 4.98 -6.16 -22.39
CA GLY A 43 4.95 -5.92 -23.84
C GLY A 43 4.38 -7.11 -24.63
N ASP A 44 4.83 -7.25 -25.87
CA ASP A 44 4.35 -8.32 -26.78
C ASP A 44 4.79 -9.72 -26.36
N ALA A 45 5.84 -9.83 -25.54
CA ALA A 45 6.38 -11.11 -25.07
C ALA A 45 5.46 -11.80 -24.04
N GLY A 46 4.46 -11.09 -23.50
CA GLY A 46 3.52 -11.60 -22.50
C GLY A 46 4.16 -11.95 -21.15
N ARG A 47 5.44 -11.64 -20.95
CA ARG A 47 6.20 -11.93 -19.74
C ARG A 47 7.12 -10.78 -19.38
N LEU A 48 7.37 -10.61 -18.08
CA LEU A 48 8.36 -9.65 -17.61
C LEU A 48 9.76 -10.03 -18.10
N ARG A 49 10.62 -9.02 -18.27
CA ARG A 49 12.06 -9.24 -18.54
C ARG A 49 12.66 -10.16 -17.48
N ASN A 50 13.57 -11.04 -17.90
CA ASN A 50 14.32 -11.90 -16.99
C ASN A 50 14.96 -11.05 -15.86
N GLY A 51 14.80 -11.49 -14.61
CA GLY A 51 15.31 -10.79 -13.43
C GLY A 51 14.43 -9.62 -12.93
N ARG A 52 13.44 -9.15 -13.72
CA ARG A 52 12.62 -7.98 -13.34
C ARG A 52 11.87 -8.17 -12.03
N MET A 53 11.30 -9.35 -11.80
CA MET A 53 10.63 -9.66 -10.53
C MET A 53 11.60 -9.56 -9.34
N THR A 54 12.85 -10.00 -9.51
CA THR A 54 13.88 -9.89 -8.46
C THR A 54 14.23 -8.43 -8.17
N GLU A 55 14.36 -7.61 -9.21
CA GLU A 55 14.55 -6.16 -9.05
C GLU A 55 13.39 -5.52 -8.27
N LEU A 56 12.14 -5.86 -8.61
CA LEU A 56 10.95 -5.32 -7.95
C LEU A 56 10.88 -5.74 -6.47
N VAL A 57 11.26 -6.98 -6.14
CA VAL A 57 11.38 -7.46 -4.75
C VAL A 57 12.43 -6.63 -4.00
N ALA A 58 13.61 -6.44 -4.57
CA ALA A 58 14.68 -5.65 -3.94
C ALA A 58 14.31 -4.17 -3.76
N LEU A 59 13.59 -3.58 -4.73
CA LEU A 59 13.16 -2.19 -4.69
C LEU A 59 12.04 -1.94 -3.67
N SER A 60 11.07 -2.85 -3.59
CA SER A 60 9.87 -2.67 -2.76
C SER A 60 10.01 -3.24 -1.35
N GLY A 61 10.97 -4.13 -1.11
CA GLY A 61 11.09 -4.90 0.13
C GLY A 61 9.94 -5.89 0.37
N ARG A 62 9.04 -6.07 -0.60
CA ARG A 62 7.89 -6.99 -0.49
C ARG A 62 8.27 -8.36 -1.02
N SER A 63 7.59 -9.40 -0.52
CA SER A 63 7.81 -10.77 -0.98
C SER A 63 7.41 -10.93 -2.45
N ARG A 64 8.06 -11.87 -3.13
CA ARG A 64 7.73 -12.22 -4.51
C ARG A 64 6.25 -12.60 -4.67
N SER A 65 5.70 -13.35 -3.71
CA SER A 65 4.29 -13.77 -3.74
C SER A 65 3.34 -12.58 -3.62
N GLU A 66 3.60 -11.62 -2.73
CA GLU A 66 2.80 -10.40 -2.62
C GLU A 66 2.79 -9.62 -3.94
N LEU A 67 3.95 -9.44 -4.58
CA LEU A 67 4.03 -8.77 -5.88
C LEU A 67 3.28 -9.55 -6.98
N SER A 68 3.38 -10.88 -6.96
CA SER A 68 2.61 -11.76 -7.86
C SER A 68 1.10 -11.55 -7.69
N TYR A 69 0.58 -11.48 -6.45
CA TYR A 69 -0.84 -11.22 -6.21
C TYR A 69 -1.29 -9.86 -6.71
N ARG A 70 -0.45 -8.81 -6.61
CA ARG A 70 -0.80 -7.49 -7.15
C ARG A 70 -0.91 -7.50 -8.67
N ILE A 71 -0.01 -8.22 -9.34
CA ILE A 71 -0.08 -8.42 -10.79
C ILE A 71 -1.33 -9.20 -11.16
N GLN A 72 -1.60 -10.33 -10.48
CA GLN A 72 -2.82 -11.13 -10.71
C GLN A 72 -4.10 -10.34 -10.45
N LEU A 73 -4.11 -9.45 -9.46
CA LEU A 73 -5.23 -8.56 -9.18
C LEU A 73 -5.52 -7.65 -10.39
N ALA A 74 -4.48 -7.06 -10.97
CA ALA A 74 -4.58 -6.22 -12.17
C ALA A 74 -4.92 -7.00 -13.43
N GLU A 75 -4.49 -8.26 -13.55
CA GLU A 75 -4.87 -9.14 -14.66
C GLU A 75 -6.33 -9.53 -14.59
N ARG A 76 -6.84 -9.80 -13.38
CA ARG A 76 -8.19 -10.31 -13.16
C ARG A 76 -9.26 -9.24 -13.30
N TYR A 77 -9.00 -8.03 -12.82
CA TYR A 77 -9.94 -6.92 -12.83
C TYR A 77 -9.40 -5.84 -13.76
N VAL A 78 -9.95 -5.74 -14.96
CA VAL A 78 -9.43 -4.87 -16.02
C VAL A 78 -9.84 -3.41 -15.77
N SER A 79 -10.98 -3.22 -15.12
CA SER A 79 -11.53 -1.90 -14.83
C SER A 79 -11.65 -1.60 -13.33
N GLU A 80 -11.69 -0.31 -13.03
CA GLU A 80 -11.93 0.20 -11.68
C GLU A 80 -13.29 -0.27 -11.14
N ALA A 81 -14.32 -0.31 -11.98
CA ALA A 81 -15.67 -0.74 -11.62
C ALA A 81 -15.73 -2.22 -11.21
N GLU A 82 -15.01 -3.09 -11.93
CA GLU A 82 -14.89 -4.50 -11.57
C GLU A 82 -14.17 -4.68 -10.23
N LEU A 83 -13.10 -3.92 -10.00
CA LEU A 83 -12.38 -3.97 -8.73
C LEU A 83 -13.24 -3.44 -7.58
N SER A 84 -13.95 -2.32 -7.78
CA SER A 84 -14.85 -1.74 -6.76
C SER A 84 -15.88 -2.75 -6.28
N THR A 85 -16.53 -3.45 -7.22
CA THR A 85 -17.53 -4.48 -6.92
C THR A 85 -16.97 -5.58 -6.00
N VAL A 86 -15.71 -5.97 -6.20
CA VAL A 86 -15.05 -7.03 -5.41
C VAL A 86 -14.59 -6.50 -4.06
N VAL A 87 -14.01 -5.30 -4.05
CA VAL A 87 -13.54 -4.65 -2.82
C VAL A 87 -14.71 -4.41 -1.89
N ASP A 88 -15.88 -4.00 -2.39
CA ASP A 88 -17.11 -3.82 -1.62
C ASP A 88 -17.54 -5.08 -0.86
N GLY A 89 -17.29 -6.27 -1.44
CA GLY A 89 -17.59 -7.56 -0.81
C GLY A 89 -16.47 -8.15 0.06
N CYS A 90 -15.31 -7.49 0.16
CA CYS A 90 -14.15 -8.01 0.90
C CYS A 90 -13.78 -7.05 2.04
N GLU A 91 -13.55 -7.57 3.24
CA GLU A 91 -13.12 -6.80 4.42
C GLU A 91 -11.59 -6.70 4.55
N SER A 92 -10.86 -7.52 3.79
CA SER A 92 -9.39 -7.59 3.93
C SER A 92 -8.69 -8.00 2.64
N TRP A 93 -7.39 -7.71 2.58
CA TRP A 93 -6.54 -8.12 1.46
C TRP A 93 -6.47 -9.65 1.34
N THR A 94 -6.50 -10.37 2.46
CA THR A 94 -6.52 -11.84 2.47
C THR A 94 -7.75 -12.40 1.77
N GLN A 95 -8.92 -11.80 1.96
CA GLN A 95 -10.14 -12.20 1.25
C GLN A 95 -10.03 -11.91 -0.26
N VAL A 96 -9.52 -10.73 -0.64
CA VAL A 96 -9.27 -10.42 -2.06
C VAL A 96 -8.30 -11.42 -2.68
N ARG A 97 -7.20 -11.77 -2.00
CA ARG A 97 -6.24 -12.78 -2.48
C ARG A 97 -6.90 -14.14 -2.71
N ARG A 98 -7.82 -14.57 -1.85
CA ARG A 98 -8.57 -15.82 -2.04
C ARG A 98 -9.41 -15.80 -3.31
N THR A 99 -9.90 -14.63 -3.73
CA THR A 99 -10.63 -14.49 -5.01
C THR A 99 -9.71 -14.69 -6.24
N LEU A 100 -8.40 -14.47 -6.08
CA LEU A 100 -7.41 -14.64 -7.14
C LEU A 100 -7.02 -16.10 -7.35
N VAL A 101 -7.00 -16.91 -6.27
CA VAL A 101 -6.51 -18.30 -6.26
C VAL A 101 -7.42 -19.28 -7.04
N GLY A 102 -8.59 -18.85 -7.51
CA GLY A 102 -9.54 -19.69 -8.26
C GLY A 102 -9.16 -20.07 -9.70
N ALA A 103 -7.89 -20.02 -10.13
CA ALA A 103 -7.49 -20.28 -11.51
C ALA A 103 -6.34 -21.30 -11.75
N ARG A 104 -5.75 -21.92 -10.71
CA ARG A 104 -5.01 -23.22 -10.83
C ARG A 104 -4.57 -23.74 -9.45
N PRO A 105 -4.49 -25.06 -9.24
CA PRO A 105 -4.04 -25.63 -7.97
C PRO A 105 -2.52 -25.51 -7.83
N ASP A 106 -2.13 -24.92 -6.71
CA ASP A 106 -1.05 -25.33 -5.79
C ASP A 106 0.09 -26.19 -6.37
N GLU A 107 1.20 -25.54 -6.73
CA GLU A 107 2.53 -26.17 -6.67
C GLU A 107 3.25 -25.62 -5.44
N GLY A 108 2.91 -26.21 -4.28
CA GLY A 108 3.75 -26.36 -3.10
C GLY A 108 4.59 -25.15 -2.69
N ASP A 109 3.99 -24.21 -1.97
CA ASP A 109 4.75 -23.37 -1.06
C ASP A 109 4.82 -24.09 0.30
N GLU A 110 5.95 -24.72 0.58
CA GLU A 110 6.38 -25.01 1.95
C GLU A 110 6.20 -23.74 2.77
N GLU A 111 5.31 -23.80 3.76
CA GLU A 111 5.12 -22.75 4.76
C GLU A 111 6.49 -22.42 5.37
N PRO A 112 7.07 -21.23 5.15
CA PRO A 112 8.28 -20.89 5.86
C PRO A 112 7.92 -20.85 7.33
N ALA A 113 8.54 -21.75 8.09
CA ALA A 113 8.38 -21.91 9.52
C ALA A 113 8.25 -20.52 10.17
N GLN A 114 7.12 -20.30 10.85
CA GLN A 114 6.95 -19.13 11.69
C GLN A 114 8.03 -19.16 12.76
N GLU A 115 9.12 -18.42 12.56
CA GLU A 115 9.98 -18.05 13.66
C GLU A 115 9.12 -17.27 14.67
N PRO A 116 9.13 -17.66 15.97
CA PRO A 116 8.38 -16.96 16.98
C PRO A 116 8.87 -15.50 17.01
N SER A 117 7.94 -14.61 16.69
CA SER A 117 8.05 -13.15 16.68
C SER A 117 9.05 -12.63 17.71
N ARG A 118 10.32 -12.50 17.30
CA ARG A 118 11.20 -11.49 17.89
C ARG A 118 10.73 -10.18 17.29
N LEU A 119 10.03 -9.41 18.13
CA LEU A 119 9.67 -8.01 17.92
C LEU A 119 10.67 -7.33 16.97
N ARG A 120 10.35 -7.29 15.68
CA ARG A 120 11.00 -6.35 14.78
C ARG A 120 10.46 -4.98 15.19
N PRO A 121 11.31 -3.97 15.42
CA PRO A 121 10.80 -2.62 15.59
C PRO A 121 10.02 -2.28 14.32
N VAL A 122 8.69 -2.25 14.46
CA VAL A 122 7.79 -1.78 13.42
C VAL A 122 8.22 -0.35 13.12
N PHE A 123 8.66 -0.14 11.90
CA PHE A 123 9.17 1.12 11.41
C PHE A 123 8.01 2.14 11.45
N LEU A 124 7.95 2.92 12.53
CA LEU A 124 6.98 4.00 12.82
C LEU A 124 7.02 5.17 11.81
N ALA A 125 7.58 4.98 10.62
CA ALA A 125 7.62 6.00 9.58
C ALA A 125 6.47 5.89 8.57
N GLU A 126 5.89 4.70 8.35
CA GLU A 126 4.81 4.55 7.35
C GLU A 126 3.48 5.17 7.80
N THR A 127 3.17 5.18 9.10
CA THR A 127 1.98 5.88 9.63
C THR A 127 2.13 7.41 9.56
N ARG A 128 3.35 7.94 9.74
CA ARG A 128 3.58 9.39 9.64
C ARG A 128 3.40 9.95 8.23
N ILE A 129 3.69 9.17 7.19
CA ILE A 129 3.55 9.65 5.81
C ILE A 129 2.08 9.77 5.43
N HIS A 130 1.22 8.83 5.83
CA HIS A 130 -0.21 8.92 5.56
C HIS A 130 -0.89 10.05 6.36
N ASP A 131 -0.50 10.25 7.62
CA ASP A 131 -0.99 11.39 8.42
C ASP A 131 -0.50 12.74 7.86
N LEU A 132 0.74 12.82 7.36
CA LEU A 132 1.27 14.00 6.66
C LEU A 132 0.54 14.27 5.34
N LEU A 133 0.25 13.24 4.54
CA LEU A 133 -0.46 13.37 3.27
C LEU A 133 -1.95 13.72 3.46
N ALA A 134 -2.61 13.17 4.48
CA ALA A 134 -3.97 13.53 4.86
C ALA A 134 -4.05 14.97 5.38
N GLY A 135 -3.03 15.41 6.14
CA GLY A 135 -2.85 16.81 6.53
C GLY A 135 -2.71 17.74 5.33
N LEU A 136 -1.87 17.38 4.35
CA LEU A 136 -1.64 18.18 3.13
C LEU A 136 -2.86 18.27 2.20
N ALA A 137 -3.74 17.26 2.17
CA ALA A 137 -4.98 17.30 1.39
C ALA A 137 -5.99 18.35 1.88
N SER A 138 -5.85 18.81 3.12
CA SER A 138 -6.68 19.88 3.72
C SER A 138 -6.04 21.27 3.60
N VAL A 139 -4.85 21.37 3.01
CA VAL A 139 -4.08 22.61 2.90
C VAL A 139 -4.42 23.32 1.59
N ASN A 140 -5.10 24.46 1.69
CA ASN A 140 -5.34 25.33 0.54
C ASN A 140 -4.03 26.00 0.12
N VAL A 141 -3.42 25.52 -0.97
CA VAL A 141 -2.12 25.97 -1.49
C VAL A 141 -2.09 27.49 -1.77
N ARG A 142 -3.26 28.14 -1.89
CA ARG A 142 -3.38 29.59 -2.11
C ARG A 142 -3.07 30.44 -0.87
N ASP A 143 -3.00 29.85 0.32
CA ASP A 143 -2.76 30.55 1.58
C ASP A 143 -1.26 30.60 1.97
N PHE A 144 -0.38 30.00 1.17
CA PHE A 144 1.07 29.97 1.40
C PHE A 144 1.77 31.04 0.58
N THR A 145 2.67 31.77 1.23
CA THR A 145 3.59 32.66 0.54
C THR A 145 4.59 31.84 -0.29
N ALA A 146 5.14 32.45 -1.35
CA ALA A 146 6.20 31.82 -2.15
C ALA A 146 7.39 31.35 -1.28
N HIS A 147 7.70 32.11 -0.23
CA HIS A 147 8.78 31.78 0.71
C HIS A 147 8.49 30.51 1.53
N GLU A 148 7.25 30.29 1.96
CA GLU A 148 6.87 29.09 2.71
C GLU A 148 6.85 27.84 1.82
N LEU A 149 6.48 27.99 0.55
CA LEU A 149 6.59 26.92 -0.44
C LEU A 149 8.06 26.55 -0.72
N ASP A 150 8.94 27.54 -0.87
CA ASP A 150 10.37 27.31 -1.06
C ASP A 150 11.01 26.61 0.15
N GLN A 151 10.62 26.97 1.38
CA GLN A 151 11.06 26.28 2.59
C GLN A 151 10.56 24.83 2.68
N ALA A 152 9.31 24.58 2.26
CA ALA A 152 8.75 23.23 2.22
C ALA A 152 9.47 22.35 1.19
N ILE A 153 9.77 22.88 0.00
CA ILE A 153 10.55 22.18 -1.03
C ILE A 153 11.95 21.85 -0.52
N ALA A 154 12.65 22.82 0.09
CA ALA A 154 13.97 22.59 0.66
C ALA A 154 13.96 21.52 1.78
N SER A 155 12.89 21.46 2.57
CA SER A 155 12.72 20.43 3.60
C SER A 155 12.52 19.04 3.00
N ILE A 156 11.80 18.94 1.87
CA ILE A 156 11.61 17.68 1.13
C ILE A 156 12.94 17.21 0.54
N ASP A 157 13.72 18.08 -0.09
CA ASP A 157 15.03 17.73 -0.65
C ASP A 157 15.98 17.20 0.43
N GLN A 158 16.01 17.84 1.61
CA GLN A 158 16.80 17.36 2.74
C GLN A 158 16.37 15.97 3.21
N ILE A 159 15.06 15.68 3.24
CA ILE A 159 14.55 14.36 3.60
C ILE A 159 14.98 13.31 2.56
N ILE A 160 14.90 13.65 1.27
CA ILE A 160 15.31 12.77 0.17
C ILE A 160 16.81 12.46 0.26
N ASP A 161 17.65 13.46 0.53
CA ASP A 161 19.09 13.27 0.64
C ASP A 161 19.48 12.46 1.88
N ASN A 162 18.83 12.70 3.02
CA ASN A 162 19.00 11.85 4.20
C ASN A 162 18.61 10.38 3.91
N ALA A 163 17.52 10.16 3.16
CA ALA A 163 17.10 8.82 2.77
C ALA A 163 18.10 8.14 1.82
N ARG A 164 18.73 8.90 0.91
CA ARG A 164 19.80 8.40 0.03
C ARG A 164 21.05 8.03 0.83
N GLU A 165 21.44 8.84 1.80
CA GLU A 165 22.58 8.59 2.68
C GLU A 165 22.38 7.31 3.50
N VAL A 166 21.22 7.15 4.13
CA VAL A 166 20.85 5.90 4.83
C VAL A 166 20.93 4.70 3.87
N ARG A 167 20.41 4.82 2.65
CA ARG A 167 20.48 3.73 1.65
C ARG A 167 21.92 3.40 1.22
N GLY A 168 22.80 4.40 1.15
CA GLY A 168 24.22 4.22 0.84
C GLY A 168 25.00 3.54 1.98
N ILE A 169 24.64 3.80 3.24
CA ILE A 169 25.28 3.20 4.42
C ILE A 169 24.92 1.72 4.57
N TYR A 170 23.73 1.29 4.14
CA TYR A 170 23.26 -0.11 4.24
C TYR A 170 23.31 -0.90 2.91
N GLY A 171 23.88 -0.33 1.84
CA GLY A 171 23.93 -0.91 0.49
C GLY A 171 25.28 -1.47 0.05
N GLY A 172 26.24 -1.64 0.97
CA GLY A 172 27.56 -2.22 0.73
C GLY A 172 27.68 -3.68 1.15
#